data_AF-A0A2N6AS29-F1
#
_entry.id   AF-A0A2N6AS29-F1
#
_cell.length_a   1.000
_cell.length_b   1.000
_cell.length_c   1.000
_cell.angle_alpha   90.00
_cell.angle_beta   90.00
_cell.angle_gamma   90.00
#
_symmetry.space_group_name_H-M   'P 1'
#
loop_
_entity.id
_entity.type
_entity.pdbx_description
1 polymer ?
#
loop_
_entity_poly.entity_id
_entity_poly.type
_entity_poly.pdbx_seq_one_letter_code
_entity_poly.pdbx_strand_id
1 'polypeptide(L)'
;DEWYVAMRHWLSADLWMTLEVHRRRHGRNEVDEDGNVLVNHGADIYESLAYQRDSDIAAFLDGPLDESLMFTLGARYEPIRNFVFHARWRFRSLTSEVDGERKDHFFLLGLGVEY
;
A
#
# COMPACT_ATOMS: atom_id res chain seq x y z
N ASP A 1 -3.56 6.16 10.69
CA ASP A 1 -3.01 4.98 11.41
C ASP A 1 -2.41 4.03 10.38
N GLU A 2 -1.24 3.46 10.67
CA GLU A 2 -0.48 2.65 9.72
C GLU A 2 0.26 1.51 10.42
N TRP A 3 0.09 0.30 9.91
CA TRP A 3 0.73 -0.92 10.41
C TRP A 3 1.47 -1.60 9.27
N TYR A 4 2.75 -1.88 9.49
CA TYR A 4 3.59 -2.60 8.54
C TYR A 4 4.29 -3.77 9.22
N VAL A 5 4.09 -4.96 8.69
CA VAL A 5 4.74 -6.19 9.14
C VAL A 5 5.39 -6.86 7.95
N ALA A 6 6.69 -7.13 8.06
CA ALA A 6 7.44 -7.87 7.07
C ALA A 6 8.19 -9.01 7.72
N MET A 7 8.09 -10.20 7.12
CA MET A 7 8.80 -11.40 7.54
C MET A 7 9.49 -12.01 6.33
N ARG A 8 10.75 -12.42 6.51
CA ARG A 8 11.47 -13.25 5.56
C ARG A 8 11.89 -14.54 6.25
N HIS A 9 11.71 -15.65 5.58
CA HIS A 9 12.11 -16.94 6.10
C HIS A 9 12.76 -17.81 5.01
N TRP A 10 13.84 -18.47 5.39
CA TRP A 10 14.54 -19.44 4.55
C TRP A 10 13.91 -20.81 4.81
N LEU A 11 13.33 -21.40 3.77
CA LEU A 11 12.77 -22.75 3.84
C LEU A 11 13.84 -23.81 3.54
N SER A 12 14.84 -23.44 2.74
CA SER A 12 16.02 -24.23 2.43
C SER A 12 17.20 -23.29 2.09
N ALA A 13 18.35 -23.84 1.72
CA ALA A 13 19.53 -23.04 1.34
C ALA A 13 19.31 -22.24 0.03
N ASP A 14 18.41 -22.72 -0.83
CA ASP A 14 18.11 -22.24 -2.17
C ASP A 14 16.73 -21.57 -2.28
N LEU A 15 15.89 -21.63 -1.24
CA LEU A 15 14.55 -21.04 -1.22
C LEU A 15 14.34 -20.17 0.01
N TRP A 16 13.95 -18.91 -0.24
CA TRP A 16 13.35 -18.08 0.79
C TRP A 16 12.05 -17.45 0.33
N MET A 17 11.20 -17.18 1.32
CA MET A 17 9.91 -16.53 1.12
C MET A 17 9.83 -15.24 1.93
N THR A 18 9.07 -14.29 1.42
CA THR A 18 8.73 -13.04 2.09
C THR A 18 7.23 -12.91 2.24
N LEU A 19 6.80 -12.48 3.41
CA LEU A 19 5.42 -12.14 3.72
C LEU A 19 5.41 -10.69 4.19
N GLU A 20 4.64 -9.85 3.51
CA GLU A 20 4.48 -8.44 3.87
C GLU A 20 3.00 -8.12 3.99
N VAL A 21 2.62 -7.50 5.11
CA VAL A 21 1.27 -7.02 5.38
C VAL A 21 1.37 -5.54 5.73
N HIS A 22 0.64 -4.72 4.98
CA HIS A 22 0.60 -3.28 5.16
C HIS A 22 -0.85 -2.84 5.26
N ARG A 23 -1.23 -2.25 6.39
CA ARG A 23 -2.57 -1.69 6.60
C ARG A 23 -2.43 -0.21 6.85
N ARG A 24 -3.15 0.61 6.09
CA ARG A 24 -3.19 2.06 6.27
C ARG A 24 -4.64 2.52 6.35
N ARG A 25 -4.91 3.40 7.31
CA ARG A 25 -6.21 4.04 7.51
C ARG A 25 -6.01 5.55 7.60
N HIS A 26 -6.69 6.30 6.75
CA HIS A 26 -6.65 7.76 6.73
C HIS A 26 -8.05 8.34 6.47
N GLY A 27 -8.26 9.59 6.88
CA GLY A 27 -9.43 10.36 6.47
C GLY A 27 -9.23 10.84 5.04
N ARG A 28 -10.30 11.01 4.28
CA ARG A 28 -10.29 11.58 2.93
C ARG A 28 -10.61 13.06 2.98
N ASN A 29 -9.97 13.86 2.13
CA ASN A 29 -10.29 15.29 1.98
C ASN A 29 -11.66 15.45 1.30
N GLU A 30 -12.44 16.43 1.73
CA GLU A 30 -13.66 16.83 1.03
C GLU A 30 -13.28 17.70 -0.16
N VAL A 31 -13.82 17.39 -1.35
CA VAL A 31 -13.53 18.09 -2.60
C VAL A 31 -14.80 18.61 -3.25
N ASP A 32 -14.74 19.75 -3.94
CA ASP A 32 -15.83 20.26 -4.77
C ASP A 32 -15.94 19.50 -6.11
N GLU A 33 -16.96 19.82 -6.91
CA GLU A 33 -17.19 19.20 -8.23
C GLU A 33 -16.04 19.45 -9.23
N ASP A 34 -15.24 20.50 -9.01
CA ASP A 34 -14.07 20.86 -9.80
C ASP A 34 -12.76 20.21 -9.28
N GLY A 35 -12.84 19.44 -8.18
CA GLY A 35 -11.72 18.74 -7.57
C GLY A 35 -10.87 19.58 -6.61
N ASN A 36 -11.30 20.78 -6.23
CA ASN A 36 -10.61 21.59 -5.22
C ASN A 36 -10.95 21.09 -3.82
N VAL A 37 -9.96 21.04 -2.92
CA VAL A 37 -10.16 20.68 -1.52
C VAL A 37 -11.00 21.75 -0.81
N LEU A 38 -12.19 21.38 -0.35
CA LEU A 38 -13.08 22.19 0.49
C LEU A 38 -12.67 22.10 1.96
N VAL A 39 -12.35 20.89 2.43
CA VAL A 39 -11.90 20.62 3.81
C VAL A 39 -10.77 19.59 3.79
N ASN A 40 -9.63 19.94 4.38
CA ASN A 40 -8.48 19.05 4.53
C ASN A 40 -8.60 18.24 5.83
N HIS A 41 -8.81 16.94 5.69
CA HIS A 41 -8.94 15.98 6.81
C HIS A 41 -7.63 15.23 7.09
N GLY A 42 -6.50 15.73 6.57
CA GLY A 42 -5.18 15.13 6.72
C GLY A 42 -4.94 13.92 5.80
N ALA A 43 -5.64 13.85 4.66
CA ALA A 43 -5.59 12.70 3.74
C ALA A 43 -4.26 12.58 2.98
N ASP A 44 -3.67 13.72 2.61
CA ASP A 44 -2.43 13.79 1.83
C ASP A 44 -1.47 14.85 2.40
N ILE A 45 -0.23 14.41 2.69
CA ILE A 45 0.87 15.25 3.19
C ILE A 45 1.48 16.07 2.04
N TYR A 46 1.20 15.71 0.78
CA TYR A 46 1.67 16.40 -0.41
C TYR A 46 0.66 17.43 -0.97
N GLU A 47 -0.62 17.38 -0.55
CA GLU A 47 -1.64 18.40 -0.90
C GLU A 47 -1.79 19.50 0.16
N SER A 48 -0.96 19.53 1.21
CA SER A 48 -0.99 20.61 2.20
C SER A 48 -0.13 21.80 1.72
N LEU A 49 -0.62 22.64 0.82
CA LEU A 49 0.19 23.79 0.37
C LEU A 49 -0.61 25.05 0.00
N ALA A 50 -1.75 25.30 0.65
CA ALA A 50 -2.39 26.61 0.65
C ALA A 50 -2.57 27.17 2.07
N TYR A 51 -1.46 27.61 2.69
CA TYR A 51 -1.40 28.19 4.05
C TYR A 51 -2.38 29.36 4.30
N GLN A 52 -2.91 30.00 3.25
CA GLN A 52 -3.88 31.09 3.36
C GLN A 52 -5.34 30.62 3.44
N ARG A 53 -5.63 29.35 3.12
CA ARG A 53 -6.99 28.80 3.03
C ARG A 53 -7.21 27.58 3.93
N ASP A 54 -6.15 26.84 4.25
CA ASP A 54 -6.24 25.64 5.09
C ASP A 54 -6.20 25.99 6.58
N SER A 55 -7.09 25.36 7.36
CA SER A 55 -7.14 25.46 8.82
C SER A 55 -5.84 24.93 9.44
N ASP A 56 -5.25 25.69 10.38
CA ASP A 56 -4.05 25.29 11.15
C ASP A 56 -4.23 23.97 11.95
N ILE A 57 -5.47 23.48 12.04
CA ILE A 57 -5.87 22.28 12.77
C ILE A 57 -6.51 21.31 11.77
N ALA A 58 -5.71 20.37 11.22
CA ALA A 58 -6.23 19.20 10.52
C ALA A 58 -6.45 18.09 11.56
N ALA A 59 -7.71 17.85 11.93
CA ALA A 59 -8.05 16.73 12.81
C ALA A 59 -7.81 15.41 12.05
N PHE A 60 -6.85 14.62 12.54
CA PHE A 60 -6.57 13.30 11.97
C PHE A 60 -7.84 12.44 12.00
N LEU A 61 -8.27 11.92 10.85
CA LEU A 61 -9.43 11.03 10.69
C LEU A 61 -10.81 11.69 10.87
N ASP A 62 -10.95 13.00 10.65
CA ASP A 62 -12.25 13.71 10.79
C ASP A 62 -13.11 13.74 9.51
N GLY A 63 -12.61 13.14 8.42
CA GLY A 63 -13.31 12.99 7.13
C GLY A 63 -13.70 11.55 6.80
N PRO A 64 -14.38 11.31 5.66
CA PRO A 64 -14.77 9.97 5.22
C PRO A 64 -13.60 9.00 5.26
N LEU A 65 -13.82 7.81 5.83
CA LEU A 65 -12.74 6.88 6.13
C LEU A 65 -12.31 6.07 4.90
N ASP A 66 -11.02 6.11 4.58
CA ASP A 66 -10.39 5.23 3.61
C ASP A 66 -9.46 4.25 4.33
N GLU A 67 -9.72 2.96 4.13
CA GLU A 67 -8.88 1.87 4.62
C GLU A 67 -8.25 1.12 3.43
N SER A 68 -6.94 0.87 3.52
CA SER A 68 -6.22 0.02 2.58
C SER A 68 -5.49 -1.10 3.30
N LEU A 69 -5.61 -2.31 2.78
CA LEU A 69 -4.88 -3.49 3.21
C LEU A 69 -4.14 -4.07 2.01
N MET A 70 -2.83 -4.16 2.12
CA MET A 70 -1.97 -4.78 1.13
C MET A 70 -1.29 -6.02 1.73
N PHE A 71 -1.39 -7.12 1.02
CA PHE A 71 -0.73 -8.38 1.34
C PHE A 71 0.19 -8.72 0.17
N THR A 72 1.48 -8.91 0.45
CA THR A 72 2.46 -9.34 -0.56
C THR A 72 3.14 -10.63 -0.10
N LEU A 73 3.05 -11.66 -0.93
CA LEU A 73 3.79 -12.90 -0.79
C LEU A 73 4.87 -12.94 -1.87
N GLY A 74 6.10 -13.19 -1.48
CA GLY A 74 7.23 -13.37 -2.38
C GLY A 74 7.89 -14.72 -2.14
N ALA A 75 8.41 -15.31 -3.21
CA ALA A 75 9.30 -16.46 -3.17
C ALA A 75 10.47 -16.21 -4.12
N ARG A 76 11.68 -16.51 -3.67
CA ARG A 76 12.89 -16.55 -4.50
C ARG A 76 13.49 -17.94 -4.39
N TYR A 77 13.68 -18.59 -5.53
CA TYR A 77 14.21 -19.94 -5.63
C TYR A 77 15.43 -19.96 -6.56
N GLU A 78 16.54 -20.52 -6.08
CA GLU A 78 17.81 -20.58 -6.81
C GLU A 78 18.33 -22.03 -6.90
N PRO A 79 17.77 -22.87 -7.79
CA PRO A 79 18.10 -24.29 -7.87
C PRO A 79 19.55 -24.55 -8.29
N ILE A 80 20.08 -23.67 -9.13
CA ILE A 80 21.45 -23.71 -9.64
C ILE A 80 21.98 -22.29 -9.43
N ARG A 81 23.25 -22.17 -9.05
CA ARG A 81 23.92 -20.87 -8.89
C ARG A 81 23.61 -19.99 -10.08
N ASN A 82 23.30 -18.73 -9.77
CA ASN A 82 23.04 -17.67 -10.74
C ASN A 82 21.71 -17.82 -11.49
N PHE A 83 20.95 -18.90 -11.34
CA PHE A 83 19.61 -19.04 -11.93
C PHE A 83 18.54 -18.81 -10.87
N VAL A 84 17.90 -17.64 -10.94
CA VAL A 84 16.96 -17.18 -9.91
C VAL A 84 15.56 -17.12 -10.47
N PHE A 85 14.67 -17.91 -9.89
CA PHE A 85 13.23 -17.79 -10.08
C PHE A 85 12.67 -16.88 -9.00
N HIS A 86 11.85 -15.92 -9.39
CA HIS A 86 11.12 -15.08 -8.44
C HIS A 86 9.64 -15.11 -8.74
N ALA A 87 8.85 -15.31 -7.70
CA ALA A 87 7.41 -15.20 -7.72
C ALA A 87 6.99 -14.12 -6.73
N ARG A 88 6.06 -13.27 -7.14
CA ARG A 88 5.43 -12.29 -6.27
C ARG A 88 3.95 -12.26 -6.53
N TRP A 89 3.18 -12.51 -5.48
CA TRP A 89 1.75 -12.31 -5.47
C TRP A 89 1.43 -11.13 -4.55
N ARG A 90 0.56 -10.24 -5.00
CA ARG A 90 0.10 -9.10 -4.24
C ARG A 90 -1.41 -9.01 -4.31
N PHE A 91 -2.02 -8.87 -3.15
CA PHE A 91 -3.43 -8.57 -2.99
C PHE A 91 -3.56 -7.19 -2.34
N ARG A 92 -4.50 -6.39 -2.85
CA ARG A 92 -4.87 -5.10 -2.28
C ARG A 92 -6.37 -5.04 -2.10
N SER A 93 -6.81 -4.68 -0.91
CA SER A 93 -8.18 -4.28 -0.62
C SER A 93 -8.18 -2.79 -0.28
N LEU A 94 -9.05 -2.03 -0.95
CA LEU A 94 -9.37 -0.66 -0.60
C LEU A 94 -10.85 -0.62 -0.20
N THR A 95 -11.14 -0.01 0.93
CA THR A 95 -12.50 0.26 1.37
C THR A 95 -12.62 1.75 1.62
N SER A 96 -13.49 2.41 0.87
CA SER A 96 -13.85 3.80 1.04
C SER A 96 -15.31 3.91 1.44
N GLU A 97 -15.64 4.79 2.37
CA GLU A 97 -17.03 5.11 2.70
C GLU A 97 -17.79 5.77 1.54
N VAL A 98 -17.07 6.43 0.62
CA VAL A 98 -17.65 7.17 -0.51
C VAL A 98 -17.66 6.32 -1.77
N ASP A 99 -16.52 5.70 -2.12
CA ASP A 99 -16.35 4.98 -3.39
C ASP A 99 -16.64 3.47 -3.28
N GLY A 100 -16.90 2.97 -2.07
CA GLY A 100 -17.16 1.57 -1.80
C GLY A 100 -15.89 0.71 -1.71
N GLU A 101 -16.04 -0.60 -1.93
CA GLU A 101 -14.96 -1.58 -1.79
C GLU A 101 -14.36 -1.94 -3.17
N ARG A 102 -13.02 -1.95 -3.24
CA ARG A 102 -12.25 -2.37 -4.41
C ARG A 102 -11.19 -3.39 -4.01
N LYS A 103 -11.07 -4.46 -4.81
CA LYS A 103 -10.05 -5.49 -4.63
C LYS A 103 -9.23 -5.64 -5.89
N ASP A 104 -7.91 -5.60 -5.75
CA ASP A 104 -6.95 -5.80 -6.83
C ASP A 104 -6.03 -6.98 -6.51
N HIS A 105 -5.74 -7.78 -7.53
CA HIS A 105 -4.79 -8.88 -7.45
C HIS A 105 -3.71 -8.67 -8.52
N PHE A 106 -2.46 -8.86 -8.14
CA PHE A 106 -1.32 -8.78 -9.03
C PHE A 106 -0.43 -9.99 -8.82
N PHE A 107 0.01 -10.60 -9.91
CA PHE A 107 0.89 -11.74 -9.88
C PHE A 107 2.02 -11.52 -10.87
N LEU A 108 3.24 -11.77 -10.42
CA LEU A 108 4.46 -11.64 -11.19
C LEU A 108 5.28 -12.91 -11.01
N LEU A 109 5.67 -13.48 -12.13
CA LEU A 109 6.68 -14.51 -12.23
C LEU A 109 7.81 -13.99 -13.08
N GLY A 110 9.04 -14.27 -12.67
CA GLY A 110 10.19 -13.99 -13.50
C GLY A 110 11.33 -14.96 -13.24
N LEU A 111 12.18 -15.02 -14.24
CA LEU A 111 13.42 -15.77 -14.25
C LEU A 111 14.53 -14.75 -14.52
N GLY A 112 15.56 -14.76 -13.68
CA GLY A 112 16.73 -13.92 -13.81
C GLY A 112 18.01 -14.76 -13.79
N VAL A 113 19.05 -14.23 -14.42
CA VAL A 113 20.42 -14.71 -14.24
C VAL A 113 21.21 -13.63 -13.52
N GLU A 114 21.69 -13.92 -12.31
CA GLU A 114 22.49 -12.99 -11.49
C GLU A 114 23.97 -13.42 -11.61
N TYR A 115 24.84 -12.55 -12.16
CA TYR A 115 26.27 -12.84 -12.38
C TYR A 115 27.16 -12.24 -11.30
#